data_AF-A0A821HJV5-F1
#
_entry.id   AF-A0A821HJV5-F1
#
_cell.length_a   1.000
_cell.length_b   1.000
_cell.length_c   1.000
_cell.angle_alpha   90.00
_cell.angle_beta   90.00
_cell.angle_gamma   90.00
#
_symmetry.space_group_name_H-M   'P 1'
#
loop_
_entity.id
_entity.type
_entity.pdbx_description
1 polymer ?
#
loop_
_entity_poly.entity_id
_entity_poly.type
_entity_poly.pdbx_seq_one_letter_code
_entity_poly.pdbx_strand_id
1 'polypeptide(L)'
;MDTPDTSPSAYRQRRISATNRKSLLIDHQFLINLRRDTIDMRDLSHQRIVKAERRKGSMDNSLQNRIIINISGLRFETFKSTLEVYPNTLLGNAKRRKHYYDNVLNEYFFDRHRECFEAILYYYQSKGRLRRPNSVPLDTFLEEITFFDLGQDALAQVRKDENLKEVEKAQLPRNRCRRFALLRVLRCARIFKFYRVFKNIKTIRVLAVTVKESMLDFLILAITLTLMAFLFGAAVHLIESTNGNSNFDSIPKATYWGIVTITSVGYGDIVPVTVLGRLTAVLCALTGVGTVGMLVSVLVDRYQRVYTRKLYIKPEEIDFNQYSDEENEDLEMGRGNSCNDSLIVNTQDKKE
;
A
#
# COMPACT_ATOMS: atom_id res chain seq x y z
N MET A 1 -1.41 100.29 24.40
CA MET A 1 -2.29 99.42 23.61
C MET A 1 -2.56 98.19 24.44
N ASP A 2 -3.80 98.14 24.91
CA ASP A 2 -4.69 96.96 24.92
C ASP A 2 -4.35 95.72 25.76
N THR A 3 -5.32 95.38 26.59
CA THR A 3 -5.53 94.13 27.35
C THR A 3 -6.47 93.20 26.51
N PRO A 4 -7.03 92.06 26.98
CA PRO A 4 -7.00 91.43 28.31
C PRO A 4 -6.86 89.88 28.35
N ASP A 5 -7.02 89.32 29.56
CA ASP A 5 -7.57 87.99 29.90
C ASP A 5 -6.78 86.69 29.54
N THR A 6 -6.94 85.55 30.23
CA THR A 6 -7.82 85.19 31.38
C THR A 6 -7.14 84.22 32.39
N SER A 7 -7.75 84.03 33.56
CA SER A 7 -7.49 82.95 34.56
C SER A 7 -8.53 81.79 34.39
N PRO A 8 -8.67 80.73 35.23
CA PRO A 8 -7.92 80.30 36.43
C PRO A 8 -7.68 78.77 36.58
N SER A 9 -7.00 78.33 37.66
CA SER A 9 -7.39 77.14 38.45
C SER A 9 -6.67 77.10 39.81
N ALA A 10 -7.20 76.37 40.81
CA ALA A 10 -6.64 76.30 42.17
C ALA A 10 -6.99 74.98 42.88
N TYR A 11 -6.10 74.48 43.77
CA TYR A 11 -6.44 73.45 44.76
C TYR A 11 -5.64 73.60 46.07
N ARG A 12 -5.99 72.81 47.10
CA ARG A 12 -5.90 73.17 48.53
C ARG A 12 -4.97 72.26 49.37
N GLN A 13 -4.26 72.82 50.36
CA GLN A 13 -3.46 72.08 51.37
C GLN A 13 -3.91 72.38 52.83
N ARG A 14 -3.56 71.52 53.81
CA ARG A 14 -3.85 71.66 55.26
C ARG A 14 -2.72 71.10 56.17
N ARG A 15 -2.81 71.33 57.49
CA ARG A 15 -1.72 71.33 58.50
C ARG A 15 -1.63 70.11 59.46
N ILE A 16 -0.56 70.11 60.26
CA ILE A 16 0.01 69.12 61.21
C ILE A 16 -0.45 69.37 62.67
N SER A 17 -0.36 68.38 63.60
CA SER A 17 0.00 68.59 65.05
C SER A 17 0.28 67.30 65.88
N ALA A 18 1.41 67.30 66.64
CA ALA A 18 1.84 66.66 67.93
C ALA A 18 1.20 65.34 68.50
N THR A 19 1.74 64.55 69.46
CA THR A 19 2.80 64.64 70.54
C THR A 19 3.22 63.17 70.92
N ASN A 20 4.03 62.70 71.92
CA ASN A 20 4.87 63.16 73.06
C ASN A 20 5.93 62.07 73.45
N ARG A 21 6.56 62.10 74.66
CA ARG A 21 7.47 61.07 75.26
C ARG A 21 7.20 60.78 76.75
N LYS A 22 7.48 59.56 77.26
CA LYS A 22 8.09 59.28 78.60
C LYS A 22 8.44 57.81 78.88
N SER A 23 9.24 57.60 79.94
CA SER A 23 9.57 56.36 80.68
C SER A 23 10.66 55.42 80.14
N LEU A 24 11.67 55.15 80.98
CA LEU A 24 12.58 54.01 80.88
C LEU A 24 12.20 52.99 81.97
N LEU A 25 11.77 51.80 81.55
CA LEU A 25 11.78 50.56 82.33
C LEU A 25 12.06 49.44 81.33
N ILE A 26 13.22 48.79 81.42
CA ILE A 26 13.49 47.59 80.62
C ILE A 26 12.75 46.45 81.30
N ASP A 27 11.52 46.23 80.83
CA ASP A 27 10.59 45.26 81.39
C ASP A 27 11.22 43.86 81.45
N HIS A 28 11.08 43.19 82.59
CA HIS A 28 11.54 41.81 82.76
C HIS A 28 10.79 40.87 81.80
N GLN A 29 9.54 41.20 81.43
CA GLN A 29 8.79 40.52 80.38
C GLN A 29 9.40 40.77 78.99
N PHE A 30 9.97 41.95 78.71
CA PHE A 30 10.64 42.24 77.44
C PHE A 30 11.91 41.40 77.26
N LEU A 31 12.71 41.21 78.31
CA LEU A 31 13.88 40.32 78.26
C LEU A 31 13.51 38.84 78.14
N ILE A 32 12.42 38.41 78.78
CA ILE A 32 11.85 37.06 78.59
C ILE A 32 11.35 36.88 77.16
N ASN A 33 10.67 37.87 76.60
CA ASN A 33 10.17 37.85 75.22
C ASN A 33 11.35 37.78 74.23
N LEU A 34 12.36 38.66 74.32
CA LEU A 34 13.55 38.59 73.47
C LEU A 34 14.25 37.22 73.55
N ARG A 35 14.28 36.58 74.74
CA ARG A 35 14.85 35.24 74.89
C ARG A 35 13.98 34.15 74.27
N ARG A 36 12.65 34.28 74.28
CA ARG A 36 11.72 33.40 73.57
C ARG A 36 11.83 33.60 72.06
N ASP A 37 11.74 34.84 71.59
CA ASP A 37 11.84 35.22 70.18
C ASP A 37 13.17 34.74 69.54
N THR A 38 14.29 34.82 70.29
CA THR A 38 15.59 34.32 69.81
C THR A 38 15.74 32.80 69.87
N ILE A 39 14.92 32.09 70.65
CA ILE A 39 14.80 30.63 70.62
C ILE A 39 13.91 30.20 69.44
N ASP A 40 12.73 30.81 69.29
CA ASP A 40 11.80 30.55 68.18
C ASP A 40 12.45 30.85 66.82
N MET A 41 13.22 31.94 66.70
CA MET A 41 13.99 32.26 65.48
C MET A 41 15.09 31.23 65.17
N ARG A 42 15.67 30.58 66.19
CA ARG A 42 16.63 29.47 65.99
C ARG A 42 15.93 28.18 65.58
N ASP A 43 14.79 27.84 66.18
CA ASP A 43 14.06 26.64 65.79
C ASP A 43 13.44 26.80 64.40
N LEU A 44 12.89 27.97 64.07
CA LEU A 44 12.47 28.32 62.70
C LEU A 44 13.62 28.26 61.69
N SER A 45 14.86 28.60 62.07
CA SER A 45 16.02 28.46 61.17
C SER A 45 16.44 27.01 61.00
N HIS A 46 16.48 26.20 62.07
CA HIS A 46 16.73 24.77 61.98
C HIS A 46 15.66 24.03 61.18
N GLN A 47 14.37 24.31 61.39
CA GLN A 47 13.28 23.75 60.60
C GLN A 47 13.39 24.14 59.12
N ARG A 48 13.83 25.36 58.79
CA ARG A 48 14.10 25.78 57.40
C ARG A 48 15.29 25.05 56.79
N ILE A 49 16.38 24.84 57.54
CA ILE A 49 17.55 24.08 57.10
C ILE A 49 17.17 22.61 56.86
N VAL A 50 16.57 21.92 57.83
CA VAL A 50 16.14 20.51 57.70
C VAL A 50 15.12 20.34 56.56
N LYS A 51 14.23 21.33 56.33
CA LYS A 51 13.29 21.32 55.19
C LYS A 51 13.98 21.58 53.86
N ALA A 52 15.08 22.34 53.83
CA ALA A 52 15.91 22.52 52.63
C ALA A 52 16.77 21.28 52.34
N GLU A 53 17.35 20.64 53.36
CA GLU A 53 18.13 19.40 53.24
C GLU A 53 17.26 18.22 52.81
N ARG A 54 16.08 18.03 53.41
CA ARG A 54 15.09 17.03 52.97
C ARG A 54 14.64 17.29 51.52
N ARG A 55 14.50 18.55 51.11
CA ARG A 55 14.24 18.90 49.70
C ARG A 55 15.43 18.56 48.80
N LYS A 56 16.67 18.86 49.22
CA LYS A 56 17.90 18.59 48.46
C LYS A 56 18.11 17.08 48.25
N GLY A 57 17.99 16.27 49.30
CA GLY A 57 18.06 14.80 49.21
C GLY A 57 16.91 14.16 48.45
N SER A 58 15.70 14.74 48.50
CA SER A 58 14.58 14.32 47.65
C SER A 58 14.80 14.66 46.17
N MET A 59 15.38 15.84 45.88
CA MET A 59 15.74 16.25 44.53
C MET A 59 16.81 15.33 43.93
N ASP A 60 17.85 15.00 44.70
CA ASP A 60 18.93 14.10 44.32
C ASP A 60 18.41 12.68 44.00
N ASN A 61 17.56 12.11 44.88
CA ASN A 61 16.86 10.86 44.59
C ASN A 61 15.95 10.94 43.36
N SER A 62 15.39 12.11 43.03
CA SER A 62 14.57 12.30 41.83
C SER A 62 15.40 12.34 40.54
N LEU A 63 16.64 12.84 40.62
CA LEU A 63 17.60 12.87 39.51
C LEU A 63 18.17 11.47 39.25
N GLN A 64 18.56 10.74 40.31
CA GLN A 64 19.08 9.38 40.23
C GLN A 64 18.06 8.34 39.70
N ASN A 65 16.77 8.71 39.61
CA ASN A 65 15.71 7.89 39.01
C ASN A 65 15.31 8.30 37.58
N ARG A 66 15.92 9.34 37.02
CA ARG A 66 15.77 9.69 35.59
C ARG A 66 16.72 8.88 34.72
N ILE A 67 16.30 8.65 33.49
CA ILE A 67 17.08 8.03 32.42
C ILE A 67 17.02 8.95 31.21
N ILE A 68 18.20 9.32 30.70
CA ILE A 68 18.37 10.04 29.43
C ILE A 68 18.51 9.01 28.32
N ILE A 69 17.75 9.17 27.23
CA ILE A 69 17.80 8.33 26.04
C ILE A 69 18.05 9.25 24.85
N ASN A 70 19.15 9.04 24.14
CA ASN A 70 19.58 9.84 22.99
C ASN A 70 19.35 9.05 21.70
N ILE A 71 18.44 9.55 20.85
CA ILE A 71 18.06 8.95 19.57
C ILE A 71 18.68 9.77 18.44
N SER A 72 19.79 9.27 17.88
CA SER A 72 20.57 9.93 16.82
C SER A 72 20.79 11.44 17.06
N GLY A 73 21.03 11.86 18.31
CA GLY A 73 21.24 13.25 18.74
C GLY A 73 20.05 13.92 19.44
N LEU A 74 18.84 13.37 19.37
CA LEU A 74 17.66 13.90 20.07
C LEU A 74 17.51 13.25 21.46
N ARG A 75 17.62 14.05 22.51
CA ARG A 75 17.53 13.59 23.91
C ARG A 75 16.09 13.58 24.42
N PHE A 76 15.69 12.44 24.97
CA PHE A 76 14.45 12.24 25.70
C PHE A 76 14.78 11.91 27.17
N GLU A 77 13.98 12.44 28.10
CA GLU A 77 14.07 12.08 29.53
C GLU A 77 12.84 11.29 29.96
N THR A 78 13.03 10.28 30.80
CA THR A 78 11.94 9.53 31.43
C THR A 78 12.36 8.98 32.79
N PHE A 79 11.42 8.45 33.57
CA PHE A 79 11.75 7.77 34.82
C PHE A 79 12.06 6.29 34.57
N LYS A 80 13.01 5.76 35.32
CA LYS A 80 13.36 4.33 35.33
C LYS A 80 12.13 3.43 35.53
N SER A 81 11.26 3.82 36.45
CA SER A 81 9.99 3.15 36.76
C SER A 81 8.98 3.17 35.60
N THR A 82 9.05 4.14 34.69
CA THR A 82 8.19 4.18 33.48
C THR A 82 8.59 3.09 32.48
N LEU A 83 9.88 2.84 32.30
CA LEU A 83 10.35 1.76 31.42
C LEU A 83 10.07 0.37 32.03
N GLU A 84 10.25 0.27 33.35
CA GLU A 84 10.08 -0.99 34.11
C GLU A 84 8.61 -1.47 34.22
N VAL A 85 7.64 -0.71 33.69
CA VAL A 85 6.26 -1.16 33.42
C VAL A 85 6.21 -2.36 32.46
N TYR A 86 7.13 -2.41 31.48
CA TYR A 86 7.17 -3.46 30.45
C TYR A 86 8.53 -4.18 30.45
N PRO A 87 8.83 -5.02 31.47
CA PRO A 87 10.17 -5.56 31.72
C PRO A 87 10.70 -6.54 30.66
N ASN A 88 9.85 -7.00 29.75
CA ASN A 88 10.25 -7.90 28.64
C ASN A 88 10.90 -7.13 27.48
N THR A 89 10.55 -5.86 27.29
CA THR A 89 10.99 -4.99 26.18
C THR A 89 12.50 -4.69 26.23
N LEU A 90 13.05 -4.13 25.15
CA LEU A 90 14.46 -3.69 25.14
C LEU A 90 14.73 -2.64 26.22
N LEU A 91 13.87 -1.63 26.36
CA LEU A 91 14.07 -0.52 27.30
C LEU A 91 13.69 -0.89 28.73
N GLY A 92 12.63 -1.67 28.95
CA GLY A 92 12.22 -2.10 30.28
C GLY A 92 13.21 -3.06 30.92
N ASN A 93 13.83 -3.94 30.13
CA ASN A 93 14.82 -4.90 30.63
C ASN A 93 16.18 -4.24 30.89
N ALA A 94 16.52 -4.05 32.17
CA ALA A 94 17.78 -3.44 32.61
C ALA A 94 19.05 -4.10 32.03
N LYS A 95 19.03 -5.42 31.74
CA LYS A 95 20.18 -6.11 31.13
C LYS A 95 20.31 -5.83 29.64
N ARG A 96 19.18 -5.69 28.91
CA ARG A 96 19.15 -5.38 27.47
C ARG A 96 19.57 -3.93 27.22
N ARG A 97 18.93 -2.95 27.89
CA ARG A 97 19.27 -1.54 27.69
C ARG A 97 20.73 -1.21 28.03
N LYS A 98 21.36 -1.90 29.00
CA LYS A 98 22.76 -1.67 29.38
C LYS A 98 23.76 -1.80 28.22
N HIS A 99 23.45 -2.55 27.16
CA HIS A 99 24.32 -2.64 25.97
C HIS A 99 24.45 -1.31 25.21
N TYR A 100 23.48 -0.42 25.35
CA TYR A 100 23.38 0.87 24.66
C TYR A 100 23.78 2.06 25.54
N TYR A 101 24.34 1.82 26.73
CA TYR A 101 24.62 2.85 27.73
C TYR A 101 26.03 3.43 27.59
N ASP A 102 26.12 4.74 27.38
CA ASP A 102 27.38 5.49 27.42
C ASP A 102 27.70 5.94 28.85
N ASN A 103 28.83 5.45 29.38
CA ASN A 103 29.31 5.79 30.73
C ASN A 103 29.86 7.24 30.82
N VAL A 104 30.25 7.85 29.69
CA VAL A 104 30.83 9.20 29.64
C VAL A 104 29.73 10.26 29.59
N LEU A 105 28.71 10.03 28.76
CA LEU A 105 27.57 10.96 28.60
C LEU A 105 26.39 10.65 29.54
N ASN A 106 26.42 9.53 30.28
CA ASN A 106 25.36 9.10 31.20
C ASN A 106 23.98 8.98 30.52
N GLU A 107 23.97 8.48 29.28
CA GLU A 107 22.77 8.33 28.47
C GLU A 107 22.76 7.02 27.67
N TYR A 108 21.56 6.57 27.27
CA TYR A 108 21.39 5.42 26.41
C TYR A 108 21.33 5.88 24.95
N PHE A 109 22.34 5.58 24.15
CA PHE A 109 22.43 6.00 22.75
C PHE A 109 21.87 4.96 21.79
N PHE A 110 21.03 5.40 20.86
CA PHE A 110 20.46 4.60 19.79
C PHE A 110 20.53 5.37 18.47
N ASP A 111 21.14 4.79 17.44
CA ASP A 111 21.09 5.35 16.09
C ASP A 111 19.86 4.81 15.34
N ARG A 112 18.73 5.54 15.46
CA ARG A 112 17.35 5.08 15.18
C ARG A 112 16.44 6.24 14.79
N HIS A 113 15.24 5.95 14.29
CA HIS A 113 14.33 6.98 13.79
C HIS A 113 13.73 7.85 14.92
N ARG A 114 14.14 9.13 14.96
CA ARG A 114 13.82 10.11 16.02
C ARG A 114 12.31 10.23 16.30
N GLU A 115 11.50 10.41 15.27
CA GLU A 115 10.04 10.63 15.41
C GLU A 115 9.28 9.38 15.86
N CYS A 116 9.79 8.18 15.52
CA CYS A 116 9.20 6.93 16.01
C CYS A 116 9.35 6.80 17.52
N PHE A 117 10.46 7.30 18.06
CA PHE A 117 10.75 7.14 19.48
C PHE A 117 9.80 7.91 20.39
N GLU A 118 9.25 9.04 19.95
CA GLU A 118 8.25 9.78 20.73
C GLU A 118 7.01 8.91 21.01
N ALA A 119 6.47 8.25 19.97
CA ALA A 119 5.35 7.32 20.10
C ALA A 119 5.71 6.05 20.92
N ILE A 120 6.95 5.56 20.78
CA ILE A 120 7.44 4.41 21.55
C ILE A 120 7.62 4.77 23.03
N LEU A 121 8.10 5.96 23.36
CA LEU A 121 8.20 6.44 24.74
C LEU A 121 6.80 6.68 25.34
N TYR A 122 5.89 7.26 24.55
CA TYR A 122 4.50 7.46 24.93
C TYR A 122 3.78 6.15 25.26
N TYR A 123 4.12 5.03 24.59
CA TYR A 123 3.57 3.71 24.92
C TYR A 123 3.86 3.30 26.38
N TYR A 124 5.07 3.53 26.90
CA TYR A 124 5.40 3.29 28.32
C TYR A 124 4.66 4.27 29.24
N GLN A 125 4.67 5.57 28.91
CA GLN A 125 4.04 6.62 29.72
C GLN A 125 2.51 6.43 29.85
N SER A 126 1.85 6.08 28.74
CA SER A 126 0.41 5.86 28.65
C SER A 126 -0.06 4.48 29.12
N LYS A 127 0.88 3.58 29.46
CA LYS A 127 0.63 2.17 29.80
C LYS A 127 -0.13 1.43 28.69
N GLY A 128 0.38 1.54 27.46
CA GLY A 128 0.01 0.65 26.37
C GLY A 128 -0.57 1.31 25.12
N ARG A 129 -0.74 2.64 25.08
CA ARG A 129 -1.27 3.32 23.89
C ARG A 129 -0.16 3.56 22.87
N LEU A 130 -0.13 2.75 21.82
CA LEU A 130 0.71 2.96 20.64
C LEU A 130 -0.11 3.60 19.50
N ARG A 131 0.45 4.63 18.87
CA ARG A 131 -0.09 5.29 17.66
C ARG A 131 1.10 5.69 16.78
N ARG A 132 1.00 5.52 15.46
CA ARG A 132 2.02 5.98 14.52
C ARG A 132 1.95 7.51 14.35
N PRO A 133 3.08 8.24 14.33
CA PRO A 133 3.09 9.64 13.92
C PRO A 133 2.79 9.76 12.42
N ASN A 134 1.94 10.70 12.02
CA ASN A 134 1.47 10.82 10.63
C ASN A 134 2.60 11.08 9.60
N SER A 135 3.72 11.66 10.04
CA SER A 135 4.94 11.91 9.25
C SER A 135 5.73 10.65 8.90
N VAL A 136 5.55 9.56 9.66
CA VAL A 136 6.38 8.35 9.59
C VAL A 136 5.72 7.26 8.73
N PRO A 137 6.42 6.66 7.75
CA PRO A 137 5.95 5.46 7.05
C PRO A 137 5.65 4.27 7.97
N LEU A 138 4.67 3.43 7.59
CA LEU A 138 4.18 2.34 8.44
C LEU A 138 5.19 1.21 8.60
N ASP A 139 5.93 0.89 7.55
CA ASP A 139 7.06 -0.05 7.56
C ASP A 139 8.17 0.41 8.51
N THR A 140 8.64 1.66 8.39
CA THR A 140 9.63 2.25 9.31
C THR A 140 9.16 2.18 10.76
N PHE A 141 7.88 2.46 11.03
CA PHE A 141 7.34 2.37 12.38
C PHE A 141 7.27 0.93 12.91
N LEU A 142 6.92 -0.05 12.06
CA LEU A 142 6.90 -1.47 12.43
C LEU A 142 8.31 -2.04 12.70
N GLU A 143 9.33 -1.57 11.99
CA GLU A 143 10.73 -1.91 12.27
C GLU A 143 11.20 -1.38 13.63
N GLU A 144 10.79 -0.17 14.01
CA GLU A 144 11.09 0.42 15.32
C GLU A 144 10.37 -0.31 16.47
N ILE A 145 9.09 -0.64 16.30
CA ILE A 145 8.33 -1.46 17.28
C ILE A 145 9.00 -2.83 17.48
N THR A 146 9.50 -3.44 16.40
CA THR A 146 10.17 -4.74 16.42
C THR A 146 11.53 -4.68 17.11
N PHE A 147 12.32 -3.62 16.88
CA PHE A 147 13.63 -3.43 17.51
C PHE A 147 13.54 -3.14 19.01
N PHE A 148 12.67 -2.21 19.43
CA PHE A 148 12.44 -1.92 20.84
C PHE A 148 11.67 -3.03 21.56
N ASP A 149 11.18 -4.03 20.81
CA ASP A 149 10.59 -5.28 21.27
C ASP A 149 9.38 -5.05 22.18
N LEU A 150 8.41 -4.26 21.69
CA LEU A 150 7.16 -3.95 22.40
C LEU A 150 6.17 -5.13 22.44
N GLY A 151 6.55 -6.29 21.91
CA GLY A 151 5.75 -7.50 21.90
C GLY A 151 4.64 -7.53 20.84
N GLN A 152 4.00 -8.70 20.72
CA GLN A 152 3.03 -8.98 19.67
C GLN A 152 1.73 -8.16 19.82
N ASP A 153 1.35 -7.79 21.04
CA ASP A 153 0.13 -7.02 21.32
C ASP A 153 0.22 -5.58 20.79
N ALA A 154 1.40 -4.95 20.91
CA ALA A 154 1.69 -3.63 20.35
C ALA A 154 1.62 -3.65 18.81
N LEU A 155 2.19 -4.69 18.18
CA LEU A 155 2.08 -4.91 16.73
C LEU A 155 0.62 -5.17 16.30
N ALA A 156 -0.15 -5.92 17.08
CA ALA A 156 -1.56 -6.20 16.82
C ALA A 156 -2.45 -4.95 16.95
N GLN A 157 -2.13 -4.04 17.89
CA GLN A 157 -2.81 -2.74 18.00
C GLN A 157 -2.59 -1.88 16.74
N VAL A 158 -1.33 -1.70 16.32
CA VAL A 158 -1.02 -0.88 15.13
C VAL A 158 -1.65 -1.47 13.87
N ARG A 159 -1.65 -2.80 13.69
CA ARG A 159 -2.37 -3.44 12.56
C ARG A 159 -3.87 -3.14 12.53
N LYS A 160 -4.52 -3.14 13.71
CA LYS A 160 -5.96 -2.81 13.82
C LYS A 160 -6.22 -1.34 13.49
N ASP A 161 -5.40 -0.45 14.04
CA ASP A 161 -5.55 1.00 13.84
C ASP A 161 -5.30 1.43 12.38
N GLU A 162 -4.38 0.77 11.68
CA GLU A 162 -4.07 1.00 10.26
C GLU A 162 -4.98 0.20 9.30
N ASN A 163 -6.04 -0.45 9.81
CA ASN A 163 -6.96 -1.31 9.05
C ASN A 163 -6.30 -2.45 8.24
N LEU A 164 -5.09 -2.88 8.64
CA LEU A 164 -4.39 -4.00 8.03
C LEU A 164 -5.08 -5.32 8.38
N LYS A 165 -5.99 -5.76 7.51
CA LYS A 165 -6.54 -7.13 7.53
C LYS A 165 -5.38 -8.13 7.55
N GLU A 166 -5.36 -9.01 8.56
CA GLU A 166 -4.35 -10.05 8.59
C GLU A 166 -4.47 -10.94 7.35
N VAL A 167 -3.35 -11.17 6.67
CA VAL A 167 -3.30 -12.08 5.51
C VAL A 167 -3.49 -13.50 6.02
N GLU A 168 -4.75 -13.97 6.01
CA GLU A 168 -5.09 -15.32 6.39
C GLU A 168 -4.25 -16.30 5.54
N LYS A 169 -3.41 -17.10 6.20
CA LYS A 169 -2.51 -18.03 5.53
C LYS A 169 -3.33 -19.14 4.88
N ALA A 170 -3.66 -18.95 3.60
CA ALA A 170 -4.57 -19.77 2.81
C ALA A 170 -4.46 -21.27 3.12
N GLN A 171 -5.46 -21.80 3.83
CA GLN A 171 -5.41 -23.16 4.36
C GLN A 171 -5.54 -24.19 3.24
N LEU A 172 -4.42 -24.80 2.85
CA LEU A 172 -4.35 -25.74 1.73
C LEU A 172 -5.34 -26.91 1.92
N PRO A 173 -6.21 -27.23 0.94
CA PRO A 173 -7.32 -28.17 1.10
C PRO A 173 -6.85 -29.54 1.61
N ARG A 174 -7.60 -30.12 2.55
CA ARG A 174 -7.17 -31.25 3.40
C ARG A 174 -6.85 -32.55 2.63
N ASN A 175 -7.42 -32.74 1.44
CA ASN A 175 -7.37 -33.99 0.69
C ASN A 175 -6.00 -34.19 -0.01
N ARG A 176 -5.25 -35.25 0.36
CA ARG A 176 -3.92 -35.56 -0.21
C ARG A 176 -3.93 -35.61 -1.74
N CYS A 177 -4.94 -36.20 -2.37
CA CYS A 177 -5.02 -36.27 -3.84
C CYS A 177 -5.19 -34.90 -4.51
N ARG A 178 -6.03 -34.00 -3.96
CA ARG A 178 -6.10 -32.60 -4.44
C ARG A 178 -4.77 -31.88 -4.23
N ARG A 179 -4.05 -32.13 -3.13
CA ARG A 179 -2.70 -31.55 -2.92
C ARG A 179 -1.71 -32.04 -3.99
N PHE A 180 -1.65 -33.33 -4.31
CA PHE A 180 -0.77 -33.84 -5.37
C PHE A 180 -1.16 -33.35 -6.77
N ALA A 181 -2.45 -33.30 -7.09
CA ALA A 181 -2.93 -32.73 -8.36
C ALA A 181 -2.57 -31.23 -8.48
N LEU A 182 -2.86 -30.45 -7.44
CA LEU A 182 -2.51 -29.03 -7.37
C LEU A 182 -1.00 -28.82 -7.48
N LEU A 183 -0.18 -29.64 -6.81
CA LEU A 183 1.29 -29.57 -6.92
C LEU A 183 1.81 -29.96 -8.32
N ARG A 184 1.12 -30.84 -9.06
CA ARG A 184 1.43 -31.09 -10.48
C ARG A 184 1.03 -29.88 -11.35
N VAL A 185 -0.17 -29.32 -11.16
CA VAL A 185 -0.61 -28.10 -11.87
C VAL A 185 0.32 -26.91 -11.59
N LEU A 186 0.78 -26.73 -10.34
CA LEU A 186 1.77 -25.70 -9.96
C LEU A 186 3.18 -25.96 -10.51
N ARG A 187 3.52 -27.21 -10.87
CA ARG A 187 4.72 -27.50 -11.68
C ARG A 187 4.48 -27.16 -13.15
N CYS A 188 3.31 -27.47 -13.71
CA CYS A 188 2.92 -27.03 -15.07
C CYS A 188 2.84 -25.51 -15.19
N ALA A 189 2.45 -24.79 -14.12
CA ALA A 189 2.48 -23.33 -14.06
C ALA A 189 3.90 -22.72 -14.21
N ARG A 190 4.96 -23.54 -14.14
CA ARG A 190 6.32 -23.11 -14.55
C ARG A 190 6.43 -22.90 -16.06
N ILE A 191 5.49 -23.39 -16.87
CA ILE A 191 5.41 -23.04 -18.30
C ILE A 191 5.13 -21.54 -18.48
N PHE A 192 4.40 -20.90 -17.55
CA PHE A 192 4.25 -19.44 -17.51
C PHE A 192 5.56 -18.71 -17.14
N LYS A 193 6.65 -19.40 -16.77
CA LYS A 193 7.98 -18.77 -16.74
C LYS A 193 8.59 -18.59 -18.14
N PHE A 194 8.13 -19.30 -19.16
CA PHE A 194 8.51 -19.01 -20.55
C PHE A 194 7.91 -17.67 -21.03
N TYR A 195 6.81 -17.17 -20.45
CA TYR A 195 6.36 -15.79 -20.66
C TYR A 195 7.43 -14.74 -20.28
N ARG A 196 8.30 -15.01 -19.30
CA ARG A 196 9.45 -14.14 -18.99
C ARG A 196 10.49 -14.14 -20.12
N VAL A 197 10.65 -15.25 -20.84
CA VAL A 197 11.51 -15.31 -22.05
C VAL A 197 10.86 -14.50 -23.17
N PHE A 198 9.56 -14.71 -23.40
CA PHE A 198 8.80 -13.99 -24.42
C PHE A 198 8.77 -12.46 -24.19
N LYS A 199 8.55 -11.97 -22.96
CA LYS A 199 8.52 -10.53 -22.63
C LYS A 199 9.79 -9.77 -23.07
N ASN A 200 10.93 -10.46 -23.13
CA ASN A 200 12.22 -9.87 -23.49
C ASN A 200 12.51 -9.89 -25.00
N ILE A 201 11.71 -10.59 -25.81
CA ILE A 201 11.93 -10.72 -27.27
C ILE A 201 11.11 -9.65 -27.99
N LYS A 202 11.77 -8.61 -28.53
CA LYS A 202 11.09 -7.52 -29.28
C LYS A 202 10.14 -8.05 -30.37
N THR A 203 10.55 -9.10 -31.08
CA THR A 203 9.77 -9.75 -32.16
C THR A 203 8.40 -10.23 -31.71
N ILE A 204 8.24 -10.76 -30.49
CA ILE A 204 6.92 -11.24 -30.04
C ILE A 204 6.02 -10.10 -29.53
N ARG A 205 6.59 -8.95 -29.11
CA ARG A 205 5.81 -7.73 -28.86
C ARG A 205 5.21 -7.20 -30.17
N VAL A 206 6.01 -7.14 -31.24
CA VAL A 206 5.52 -6.80 -32.59
C VAL A 206 4.44 -7.79 -33.04
N LEU A 207 4.68 -9.10 -32.94
CA LEU A 207 3.70 -10.12 -33.30
C LEU A 207 2.40 -9.99 -32.49
N ALA A 208 2.48 -9.76 -31.17
CA ALA A 208 1.30 -9.60 -30.33
C ALA A 208 0.47 -8.37 -30.70
N VAL A 209 1.11 -7.24 -31.02
CA VAL A 209 0.41 -6.04 -31.55
C VAL A 209 -0.22 -6.36 -32.91
N THR A 210 0.47 -7.03 -33.83
CA THR A 210 -0.13 -7.41 -35.12
C THR A 210 -1.30 -8.39 -34.95
N VAL A 211 -1.24 -9.33 -33.99
CA VAL A 211 -2.38 -10.19 -33.66
C VAL A 211 -3.53 -9.37 -33.06
N LYS A 212 -3.27 -8.43 -32.15
CA LYS A 212 -4.28 -7.51 -31.57
C LYS A 212 -5.03 -6.74 -32.68
N GLU A 213 -4.29 -6.20 -33.65
CA GLU A 213 -4.82 -5.45 -34.80
C GLU A 213 -5.61 -6.36 -35.78
N SER A 214 -5.16 -7.60 -36.00
CA SER A 214 -5.82 -8.58 -36.87
C SER A 214 -6.82 -9.51 -36.17
N MET A 215 -7.17 -9.28 -34.90
CA MET A 215 -8.09 -10.15 -34.13
C MET A 215 -9.42 -10.40 -34.84
N LEU A 216 -9.94 -9.39 -35.56
CA LEU A 216 -11.21 -9.46 -36.28
C LEU A 216 -11.09 -10.40 -37.50
N ASP A 217 -9.99 -10.31 -38.26
CA ASP A 217 -9.72 -11.21 -39.39
C ASP A 217 -9.52 -12.67 -38.90
N PHE A 218 -8.85 -12.88 -37.76
CA PHE A 218 -8.75 -14.21 -37.10
C PHE A 218 -10.08 -14.73 -36.56
N LEU A 219 -10.96 -13.85 -36.05
CA LEU A 219 -12.29 -14.22 -35.58
C LEU A 219 -13.21 -14.61 -36.76
N ILE A 220 -13.15 -13.88 -37.88
CA ILE A 220 -13.84 -14.27 -39.12
C ILE A 220 -13.37 -15.66 -39.57
N LEU A 221 -12.04 -15.91 -39.60
CA LEU A 221 -11.47 -17.22 -39.92
C LEU A 221 -12.03 -18.33 -39.03
N ALA A 222 -12.05 -18.13 -37.70
CA ALA A 222 -12.58 -19.11 -36.76
C ALA A 222 -14.10 -19.37 -36.97
N ILE A 223 -14.88 -18.32 -37.22
CA ILE A 223 -16.33 -18.43 -37.47
C ILE A 223 -16.61 -19.15 -38.79
N THR A 224 -15.95 -18.78 -39.89
CA THR A 224 -16.13 -19.41 -41.20
C THR A 224 -15.78 -20.89 -41.18
N LEU A 225 -14.65 -21.28 -40.55
CA LEU A 225 -14.28 -22.70 -40.43
C LEU A 225 -15.27 -23.48 -39.56
N THR A 226 -15.74 -22.90 -38.45
CA THR A 226 -16.71 -23.56 -37.55
C THR A 226 -18.07 -23.74 -38.24
N LEU A 227 -18.53 -22.72 -39.00
CA LEU A 227 -19.76 -22.79 -39.79
C LEU A 227 -19.68 -23.87 -40.87
N MET A 228 -18.56 -23.93 -41.62
CA MET A 228 -18.33 -24.96 -42.64
C MET A 228 -18.28 -26.37 -42.03
N ALA A 229 -17.60 -26.53 -40.88
CA ALA A 229 -17.55 -27.80 -40.16
C ALA A 229 -18.93 -28.25 -39.64
N PHE A 230 -19.77 -27.31 -39.20
CA PHE A 230 -21.15 -27.60 -38.78
C PHE A 230 -22.02 -27.99 -39.99
N LEU A 231 -21.90 -27.30 -41.12
CA LEU A 231 -22.67 -27.59 -42.35
C LEU A 231 -22.32 -28.98 -42.91
N PHE A 232 -21.03 -29.29 -43.12
CA PHE A 232 -20.61 -30.61 -43.59
C PHE A 232 -20.83 -31.70 -42.53
N GLY A 233 -20.65 -31.40 -41.24
CA GLY A 233 -20.97 -32.30 -40.15
C GLY A 233 -22.45 -32.68 -40.11
N ALA A 234 -23.36 -31.71 -40.23
CA ALA A 234 -24.79 -31.96 -40.30
C ALA A 234 -25.18 -32.77 -41.55
N ALA A 235 -24.59 -32.47 -42.72
CA ALA A 235 -24.82 -33.22 -43.94
C ALA A 235 -24.40 -34.69 -43.82
N VAL A 236 -23.20 -34.97 -43.28
CA VAL A 236 -22.73 -36.35 -43.07
C VAL A 236 -23.50 -37.04 -41.95
N HIS A 237 -23.91 -36.34 -40.89
CA HIS A 237 -24.79 -36.89 -39.86
C HIS A 237 -26.10 -37.42 -40.45
N LEU A 238 -26.78 -36.65 -41.30
CA LEU A 238 -28.02 -37.08 -41.95
C LEU A 238 -27.83 -38.33 -42.84
N ILE A 239 -26.70 -38.42 -43.55
CA ILE A 239 -26.38 -39.55 -44.42
C ILE A 239 -25.96 -40.81 -43.61
N GLU A 240 -25.09 -40.67 -42.63
CA GLU A 240 -24.48 -41.79 -41.92
C GLU A 240 -25.36 -42.32 -40.77
N SER A 241 -26.12 -41.44 -40.10
CA SER A 241 -27.08 -41.84 -39.05
C SER A 241 -28.24 -42.67 -39.62
N THR A 242 -28.79 -42.25 -40.77
CA THR A 242 -29.85 -43.02 -41.46
C THR A 242 -29.37 -44.37 -41.99
N ASN A 243 -28.06 -44.54 -42.21
CA ASN A 243 -27.43 -45.81 -42.58
C ASN A 243 -26.82 -46.57 -41.37
N GLY A 244 -27.17 -46.18 -40.14
CA GLY A 244 -26.84 -46.93 -38.92
C GLY A 244 -25.40 -46.80 -38.40
N ASN A 245 -24.62 -45.84 -38.90
CA ASN A 245 -23.24 -45.63 -38.45
C ASN A 245 -23.20 -44.88 -37.11
N SER A 246 -22.96 -45.60 -36.01
CA SER A 246 -22.87 -45.07 -34.66
C SER A 246 -21.77 -44.03 -34.44
N ASN A 247 -20.80 -43.90 -35.35
CA ASN A 247 -19.81 -42.82 -35.30
C ASN A 247 -20.40 -41.43 -35.60
N PHE A 248 -21.60 -41.37 -36.19
CA PHE A 248 -22.34 -40.14 -36.47
C PHE A 248 -23.68 -40.08 -35.70
N ASP A 249 -23.70 -40.56 -34.46
CA ASP A 249 -24.89 -40.52 -33.58
C ASP A 249 -25.50 -39.11 -33.36
N SER A 250 -24.70 -38.05 -33.50
CA SER A 250 -25.07 -36.70 -33.09
C SER A 250 -24.34 -35.61 -33.87
N ILE A 251 -25.00 -34.47 -34.06
CA ILE A 251 -24.48 -33.32 -34.81
C ILE A 251 -23.15 -32.79 -34.23
N PRO A 252 -22.93 -32.67 -32.89
CA PRO A 252 -21.64 -32.24 -32.35
C PRO A 252 -20.48 -33.20 -32.66
N LYS A 253 -20.72 -34.52 -32.62
CA LYS A 253 -19.75 -35.56 -32.97
C LYS A 253 -19.38 -35.51 -34.46
N ALA A 254 -20.38 -35.30 -35.30
CA ALA A 254 -20.18 -35.07 -36.74
C ALA A 254 -19.47 -33.73 -37.05
N THR A 255 -19.72 -32.69 -36.25
CA THR A 255 -19.06 -31.38 -36.36
C THR A 255 -17.58 -31.47 -35.97
N TYR A 256 -17.24 -32.26 -34.94
CA TYR A 256 -15.84 -32.57 -34.59
C TYR A 256 -15.11 -33.22 -35.78
N TRP A 257 -15.71 -34.23 -36.42
CA TRP A 257 -15.17 -34.82 -37.64
C TRP A 257 -15.00 -33.78 -38.77
N GLY A 258 -15.96 -32.88 -38.94
CA GLY A 258 -15.89 -31.76 -39.88
C GLY A 258 -14.68 -30.85 -39.62
N ILE A 259 -14.43 -30.47 -38.35
CA ILE A 259 -13.26 -29.66 -37.96
C ILE A 259 -11.97 -30.41 -38.29
N VAL A 260 -11.85 -31.68 -37.89
CA VAL A 260 -10.66 -32.53 -38.12
C VAL A 260 -10.38 -32.76 -39.61
N THR A 261 -11.41 -32.76 -40.45
CA THR A 261 -11.31 -32.90 -41.91
C THR A 261 -10.90 -31.58 -42.58
N ILE A 262 -11.55 -30.47 -42.23
CA ILE A 262 -11.27 -29.13 -42.79
C ILE A 262 -9.86 -28.63 -42.40
N THR A 263 -9.39 -28.97 -41.20
CA THR A 263 -8.03 -28.66 -40.73
C THR A 263 -6.97 -29.64 -41.22
N SER A 264 -7.33 -30.58 -42.11
CA SER A 264 -6.49 -31.65 -42.65
C SER A 264 -5.72 -32.53 -41.64
N VAL A 265 -6.14 -32.52 -40.37
CA VAL A 265 -5.54 -33.32 -39.29
C VAL A 265 -5.88 -34.81 -39.42
N GLY A 266 -7.12 -35.13 -39.81
CA GLY A 266 -7.51 -36.48 -40.27
C GLY A 266 -7.20 -37.64 -39.32
N TYR A 267 -7.52 -37.54 -38.02
CA TYR A 267 -7.21 -38.57 -37.01
C TYR A 267 -7.70 -40.00 -37.35
N GLY A 268 -8.76 -40.14 -38.17
CA GLY A 268 -9.27 -41.44 -38.63
C GLY A 268 -10.09 -42.23 -37.60
N ASP A 269 -10.40 -41.61 -36.45
CA ASP A 269 -11.23 -42.17 -35.37
C ASP A 269 -12.72 -42.22 -35.75
N ILE A 270 -13.19 -41.20 -36.48
CA ILE A 270 -14.53 -41.10 -37.06
C ILE A 270 -14.37 -40.96 -38.58
N VAL A 271 -15.02 -41.83 -39.35
CA VAL A 271 -15.02 -41.80 -40.83
C VAL A 271 -16.38 -42.20 -41.39
N PRO A 272 -16.89 -41.53 -42.45
CA PRO A 272 -18.12 -41.94 -43.12
C PRO A 272 -17.89 -43.20 -43.95
N VAL A 273 -18.77 -44.19 -43.80
CA VAL A 273 -18.64 -45.49 -44.47
C VAL A 273 -19.41 -45.56 -45.79
N THR A 274 -20.49 -44.78 -45.95
CA THR A 274 -21.34 -44.82 -47.14
C THR A 274 -20.69 -44.13 -48.36
N VAL A 275 -21.15 -44.46 -49.57
CA VAL A 275 -20.67 -43.82 -50.81
C VAL A 275 -20.98 -42.31 -50.81
N LEU A 276 -22.17 -41.91 -50.34
CA LEU A 276 -22.57 -40.51 -50.25
C LEU A 276 -21.77 -39.77 -49.16
N GLY A 277 -21.58 -40.36 -47.98
CA GLY A 277 -20.78 -39.76 -46.92
C GLY A 277 -19.31 -39.56 -47.31
N ARG A 278 -18.73 -40.49 -48.08
CA ARG A 278 -17.39 -40.32 -48.68
C ARG A 278 -17.35 -39.22 -49.73
N LEU A 279 -18.38 -39.08 -50.57
CA LEU A 279 -18.49 -37.97 -51.52
C LEU A 279 -18.53 -36.61 -50.78
N THR A 280 -19.35 -36.51 -49.73
CA THR A 280 -19.42 -35.33 -48.85
C THR A 280 -18.09 -35.06 -48.14
N ALA A 281 -17.34 -36.09 -47.74
CA ALA A 281 -16.00 -35.94 -47.17
C ALA A 281 -14.99 -35.35 -48.16
N VAL A 282 -14.99 -35.78 -49.43
CA VAL A 282 -14.13 -35.20 -50.47
C VAL A 282 -14.48 -33.73 -50.72
N LEU A 283 -15.77 -33.39 -50.78
CA LEU A 283 -16.21 -31.99 -50.91
C LEU A 283 -15.84 -31.14 -49.68
N CYS A 284 -15.96 -31.69 -48.47
CA CYS A 284 -15.56 -31.04 -47.21
C CYS A 284 -14.06 -30.75 -47.17
N ALA A 285 -13.21 -31.70 -47.58
CA ALA A 285 -11.76 -31.54 -47.62
C ALA A 285 -11.32 -30.50 -48.68
N LEU A 286 -11.87 -30.58 -49.90
CA LEU A 286 -11.52 -29.65 -50.98
C LEU A 286 -11.96 -28.21 -50.66
N THR A 287 -13.18 -28.03 -50.15
CA THR A 287 -13.66 -26.70 -49.76
C THR A 287 -12.91 -26.17 -48.55
N GLY A 288 -12.68 -27.01 -47.52
CA GLY A 288 -11.92 -26.65 -46.32
C GLY A 288 -10.51 -26.13 -46.62
N VAL A 289 -9.72 -26.86 -47.41
CA VAL A 289 -8.36 -26.45 -47.80
C VAL A 289 -8.38 -25.14 -48.60
N GLY A 290 -9.34 -24.97 -49.52
CA GLY A 290 -9.52 -23.72 -50.28
C GLY A 290 -9.85 -22.52 -49.38
N THR A 291 -10.77 -22.69 -48.43
CA THR A 291 -11.16 -21.67 -47.45
C THR A 291 -10.00 -21.29 -46.54
N VAL A 292 -9.25 -22.26 -46.00
CA VAL A 292 -8.05 -21.98 -45.18
C VAL A 292 -7.00 -21.23 -46.00
N GLY A 293 -6.70 -21.66 -47.23
CA GLY A 293 -5.72 -21.00 -48.10
C GLY A 293 -6.09 -19.55 -48.44
N MET A 294 -7.36 -19.28 -48.74
CA MET A 294 -7.87 -17.93 -49.01
C MET A 294 -7.77 -17.02 -47.77
N LEU A 295 -8.13 -17.53 -46.58
CA LEU A 295 -8.11 -16.71 -45.36
C LEU A 295 -6.67 -16.45 -44.87
N VAL A 296 -5.76 -17.40 -45.06
CA VAL A 296 -4.32 -17.20 -44.80
C VAL A 296 -3.73 -16.16 -45.76
N SER A 297 -4.10 -16.13 -47.05
CA SER A 297 -3.57 -15.12 -47.97
C SER A 297 -4.04 -13.70 -47.64
N VAL A 298 -5.29 -13.53 -47.18
CA VAL A 298 -5.79 -12.25 -46.63
C VAL A 298 -5.00 -11.83 -45.39
N LEU A 299 -4.76 -12.75 -44.44
CA LEU A 299 -3.95 -12.46 -43.25
C LEU A 299 -2.50 -12.08 -43.59
N VAL A 300 -1.90 -12.70 -44.61
CA VAL A 300 -0.54 -12.37 -45.09
C VAL A 300 -0.49 -10.98 -45.76
N ASP A 301 -1.47 -10.63 -46.60
CA ASP A 301 -1.57 -9.28 -47.17
C ASP A 301 -1.77 -8.21 -46.09
N ARG A 302 -2.65 -8.46 -45.11
CA ARG A 302 -2.82 -7.60 -43.92
C ARG A 302 -1.53 -7.42 -43.16
N TYR A 303 -0.84 -8.52 -42.82
CA TYR A 303 0.45 -8.51 -42.14
C TYR A 303 1.46 -7.68 -42.92
N GLN A 304 1.61 -7.93 -44.23
CA GLN A 304 2.60 -7.26 -45.08
C GLN A 304 2.32 -5.75 -45.21
N ARG A 305 1.04 -5.34 -45.32
CA ARG A 305 0.67 -3.91 -45.30
C ARG A 305 1.02 -3.23 -43.97
N VAL A 306 0.74 -3.87 -42.83
CA VAL A 306 1.07 -3.32 -41.50
C VAL A 306 2.58 -3.28 -41.28
N TYR A 307 3.29 -4.35 -41.65
CA TYR A 307 4.76 -4.47 -41.58
C TYR A 307 5.43 -3.36 -42.41
N THR A 308 5.10 -3.23 -43.70
CA THR A 308 5.66 -2.20 -44.56
C THR A 308 5.29 -0.79 -44.09
N ARG A 309 4.04 -0.55 -43.66
CA ARG A 309 3.64 0.77 -43.13
C ARG A 309 4.43 1.16 -41.87
N LYS A 310 4.55 0.25 -40.88
CA LYS A 310 5.20 0.55 -39.59
C LYS A 310 6.73 0.55 -39.67
N LEU A 311 7.36 -0.13 -40.65
CA LEU A 311 8.83 -0.21 -40.76
C LEU A 311 9.46 0.64 -41.89
N TYR A 312 8.72 0.98 -42.96
CA TYR A 312 9.29 1.71 -44.10
C TYR A 312 9.02 3.23 -44.07
N ILE A 313 7.98 3.67 -43.35
CA ILE A 313 7.51 5.08 -43.38
C ILE A 313 7.97 5.88 -42.15
N LYS A 314 8.22 5.22 -41.00
CA LYS A 314 8.74 5.83 -39.76
C LYS A 314 9.85 4.98 -39.12
N PRO A 315 11.03 4.82 -39.75
CA PRO A 315 12.14 4.06 -39.17
C PRO A 315 12.77 4.74 -37.94
N GLU A 316 12.55 6.04 -37.76
CA GLU A 316 13.30 6.89 -36.81
C GLU A 316 12.56 7.18 -35.48
N GLU A 317 11.27 6.83 -35.38
CA GLU A 317 10.41 7.14 -34.22
C GLU A 317 9.96 5.90 -33.41
N ILE A 318 10.48 4.70 -33.70
CA ILE A 318 10.00 3.46 -33.04
C ILE A 318 10.64 3.26 -31.65
N ASP A 319 10.29 4.12 -30.67
CA ASP A 319 10.51 3.78 -29.27
C ASP A 319 9.51 2.70 -28.83
N PHE A 320 10.02 1.50 -28.61
CA PHE A 320 9.26 0.36 -28.12
C PHE A 320 8.77 0.52 -26.68
N ASN A 321 9.23 1.53 -25.93
CA ASN A 321 8.76 1.84 -24.59
C ASN A 321 7.36 2.48 -24.62
N GLN A 322 7.10 3.46 -25.49
CA GLN A 322 5.84 4.22 -25.54
C GLN A 322 4.60 3.33 -25.70
N TYR A 323 4.72 2.27 -26.51
CA TYR A 323 3.71 1.20 -26.66
C TYR A 323 3.39 0.41 -25.37
N SER A 324 4.15 0.61 -24.29
CA SER A 324 3.90 0.02 -22.96
C SER A 324 3.01 0.91 -22.09
N ASP A 325 2.94 2.20 -22.42
CA ASP A 325 2.38 3.25 -21.57
C ASP A 325 0.99 3.66 -22.08
N GLU A 326 0.80 3.75 -23.41
CA GLU A 326 -0.51 3.91 -24.06
C GLU A 326 -1.53 2.83 -23.60
N GLU A 327 -1.08 1.57 -23.43
CA GLU A 327 -1.96 0.47 -22.98
C GLU A 327 -2.32 0.57 -21.47
N ASN A 328 -1.67 1.44 -20.69
CA ASN A 328 -2.13 1.81 -19.34
C ASN A 328 -3.09 3.01 -19.39
N GLU A 329 -2.81 4.03 -20.22
CA GLU A 329 -3.68 5.21 -20.36
C GLU A 329 -5.08 4.84 -20.88
N ASP A 330 -5.18 3.94 -21.87
CA ASP A 330 -6.45 3.38 -22.36
C ASP A 330 -7.29 2.75 -21.22
N LEU A 331 -6.64 2.11 -20.24
CA LEU A 331 -7.30 1.45 -19.11
C LEU A 331 -7.75 2.43 -18.00
N GLU A 332 -7.14 3.61 -17.89
CA GLU A 332 -7.59 4.67 -16.99
C GLU A 332 -8.69 5.53 -17.65
N MET A 333 -8.53 5.88 -18.93
CA MET A 333 -9.53 6.58 -19.75
C MET A 333 -10.88 5.86 -19.76
N GLY A 334 -10.87 4.51 -19.81
CA GLY A 334 -12.08 3.68 -19.74
C GLY A 334 -12.89 3.76 -18.44
N ARG A 335 -12.42 4.49 -17.41
CA ARG A 335 -13.14 4.74 -16.15
C ARG A 335 -13.70 6.15 -16.00
N GLY A 336 -13.30 7.08 -16.88
CA GLY A 336 -13.50 8.51 -16.69
C GLY A 336 -14.32 9.20 -17.77
N ASN A 337 -15.57 8.79 -17.99
CA ASN A 337 -16.65 9.69 -18.45
C ASN A 337 -18.03 9.01 -18.45
N SER A 338 -18.83 9.28 -17.41
CA SER A 338 -20.25 8.92 -17.34
C SER A 338 -21.06 10.01 -16.62
N CYS A 339 -20.86 11.27 -17.01
CA CYS A 339 -21.80 12.36 -16.71
C CYS A 339 -21.53 13.56 -17.63
N ASN A 340 -22.59 14.07 -18.26
CA ASN A 340 -22.67 15.36 -18.97
C ASN A 340 -21.78 15.47 -20.25
N ASP A 341 -22.14 16.20 -21.31
CA ASP A 341 -23.10 17.30 -21.40
C ASP A 341 -24.16 17.16 -22.52
N SER A 342 -25.10 18.11 -22.55
CA SER A 342 -26.28 18.13 -23.43
C SER A 342 -26.49 19.49 -24.08
N LEU A 343 -26.81 19.50 -25.39
CA LEU A 343 -26.88 20.70 -26.26
C LEU A 343 -25.49 21.37 -26.42
N ILE A 344 -25.17 22.11 -27.49
CA ILE A 344 -25.98 23.03 -28.29
C ILE A 344 -25.84 22.74 -29.80
N VAL A 345 -26.97 22.75 -30.51
CA VAL A 345 -27.00 22.91 -31.97
C VAL A 345 -26.87 24.40 -32.29
N ASN A 346 -25.94 24.78 -33.16
CA ASN A 346 -25.95 26.12 -33.75
C ASN A 346 -25.51 26.09 -35.22
N THR A 347 -26.40 26.51 -36.11
CA THR A 347 -26.16 26.66 -37.55
C THR A 347 -25.60 28.04 -37.86
N GLN A 348 -24.55 28.16 -38.69
CA GLN A 348 -24.54 29.19 -39.75
C GLN A 348 -23.47 29.02 -40.83
N ASP A 349 -23.79 29.62 -41.97
CA ASP A 349 -23.20 29.58 -43.31
C ASP A 349 -21.71 29.96 -43.47
N LYS A 350 -21.07 29.29 -44.45
CA LYS A 350 -20.27 29.86 -45.57
C LYS A 350 -19.77 28.68 -46.44
N LYS A 351 -19.99 28.58 -47.77
CA LYS A 351 -19.51 29.44 -48.88
C LYS A 351 -18.01 29.72 -48.75
N GLU A 352 -17.15 29.18 -49.61
CA GLU A 352 -17.29 29.04 -51.07
C GLU A 352 -17.22 27.59 -51.60
#